data_AF-A0A9P1E123-F1
#
_entry.id   AF-A0A9P1E123-F1
#
_cell.length_a   1.000
_cell.length_b   1.000
_cell.length_c   1.000
_cell.angle_alpha   90.00
_cell.angle_beta   90.00
_cell.angle_gamma   90.00
#
_symmetry.space_group_name_H-M   'P 1'
#
loop_
_entity.id
_entity.type
_entity.pdbx_description
1 polymer ?
#
loop_
_entity_poly.entity_id
_entity_poly.type
_entity_poly.pdbx_seq_one_letter_code
_entity_poly.pdbx_strand_id
1 'polypeptide(L)'
;MTHKFRGSAATLGWKFKAAYMAATVKEYDDYLSMLDSENSRIRTWLDKIGANTWSKVISGPKRYNIMTSNCVESMNKVNVCAREYSVSKLVDFLRERMQQWFTERKDKAEKTSTILTRKCEKRLVALQAEATRMKVKPSCAYEFEVVDSRCTSFVVNLNSRSCTCGHFQLDHFVCVHAVA
;
A
#
# COMPACT_ATOMS: atom_id res chain seq x y z
N MET A 1 -10.08 -4.68 -25.32
CA MET A 1 -9.38 -3.68 -26.17
C MET A 1 -8.11 -3.24 -25.45
N THR A 2 -6.93 -3.45 -26.05
CA THR A 2 -5.65 -3.02 -25.49
C THR A 2 -5.40 -1.56 -25.87
N HIS A 3 -5.59 -0.65 -24.92
CA HIS A 3 -5.20 0.76 -25.11
C HIS A 3 -3.67 0.84 -25.13
N LYS A 4 -3.08 1.03 -26.31
CA LYS A 4 -1.64 1.30 -26.46
C LYS A 4 -1.41 2.80 -26.32
N PHE A 5 -0.75 3.19 -25.24
CA PHE A 5 -0.29 4.57 -25.02
C PHE A 5 1.10 4.77 -25.63
N ARG A 6 1.40 5.96 -26.16
CA ARG A 6 2.77 6.38 -26.46
C ARG A 6 3.60 6.44 -25.17
N GLY A 7 4.87 6.02 -25.25
CA GLY A 7 5.79 5.88 -24.12
C GLY A 7 6.24 4.44 -23.90
N SER A 8 7.44 4.24 -23.35
CA SER A 8 7.87 2.91 -22.90
C SER A 8 6.97 2.43 -21.77
N ALA A 9 6.56 1.15 -21.80
CA ALA A 9 5.77 0.55 -20.73
C ALA A 9 6.45 0.69 -19.35
N ALA A 10 7.78 0.73 -19.32
CA ALA A 10 8.55 0.97 -18.10
C ALA A 10 8.34 2.40 -17.57
N THR A 11 8.42 3.41 -18.45
CA THR A 11 8.27 4.83 -18.09
C THR A 11 6.88 5.14 -17.58
N LEU A 12 5.84 4.63 -18.25
CA LEU A 12 4.45 4.82 -17.80
C LEU A 12 4.16 4.03 -16.52
N GLY A 13 4.73 2.83 -16.40
CA GLY A 13 4.47 1.91 -15.29
C GLY A 13 4.86 2.49 -13.94
N TRP A 14 6.06 3.05 -13.78
CA TRP A 14 6.48 3.60 -12.50
C TRP A 14 5.76 4.92 -12.16
N LYS A 15 5.50 5.78 -13.15
CA LYS A 15 4.76 7.05 -12.96
C LYS A 15 3.33 6.77 -12.51
N PHE A 16 2.65 5.84 -13.17
CA PHE A 16 1.33 5.38 -12.75
C PHE A 16 1.38 4.72 -11.37
N LYS A 17 2.41 3.91 -11.10
CA LYS A 17 2.65 3.32 -9.77
C LYS A 17 2.73 4.40 -8.69
N ALA A 18 3.46 5.46 -8.95
CA ALA A 18 3.65 6.58 -8.05
C ALA A 18 2.36 7.38 -7.86
N ALA A 19 1.65 7.72 -8.95
CA ALA A 19 0.35 8.39 -8.90
C ALA A 19 -0.68 7.59 -8.09
N TYR A 20 -0.78 6.28 -8.31
CA TYR A 20 -1.75 5.47 -7.57
C TYR A 20 -1.38 5.33 -6.09
N MET A 21 -0.09 5.26 -5.76
CA MET A 21 0.42 5.10 -4.39
C MET A 21 0.56 6.40 -3.61
N ALA A 22 0.40 7.55 -4.27
CA ALA A 22 0.54 8.87 -3.69
C ALA A 22 -0.24 9.00 -2.38
N ALA A 23 0.40 9.55 -1.36
CA ALA A 23 -0.18 9.70 -0.04
C ALA A 23 -0.86 11.06 0.14
N THR A 24 -0.51 12.03 -0.70
CA THR A 24 -1.11 13.36 -0.72
C THR A 24 -1.70 13.70 -2.09
N VAL A 25 -2.67 14.62 -2.11
CA VAL A 25 -3.27 15.11 -3.36
C VAL A 25 -2.22 15.82 -4.22
N LYS A 26 -1.29 16.53 -3.57
CA LYS A 26 -0.18 17.19 -4.25
C LYS A 26 0.70 16.20 -5.02
N GLU A 27 1.18 15.14 -4.36
CA GLU A 27 1.97 14.09 -5.02
C GLU A 27 1.18 13.42 -6.15
N TYR A 28 -0.10 13.17 -5.93
CA TYR A 28 -1.00 12.61 -6.93
C TYR A 28 -1.06 13.48 -8.20
N ASP A 29 -1.28 14.79 -8.04
CA ASP A 29 -1.34 15.74 -9.15
C ASP A 29 0.02 15.92 -9.85
N ASP A 30 1.12 15.91 -9.08
CA ASP A 30 2.48 15.97 -9.62
C ASP A 30 2.75 14.76 -10.54
N TYR A 31 2.44 13.54 -10.09
CA TYR A 31 2.64 12.34 -10.90
C TYR A 31 1.66 12.22 -12.07
N LEU A 32 0.42 12.73 -11.93
CA LEU A 32 -0.50 12.83 -13.06
C LEU A 32 0.03 13.79 -14.12
N SER A 33 0.58 14.93 -13.72
CA SER A 33 1.20 15.89 -14.64
C SER A 33 2.37 15.27 -15.40
N MET A 34 3.17 14.41 -14.74
CA MET A 34 4.23 13.64 -15.39
C MET A 34 3.71 12.56 -16.37
N LEU A 35 2.49 12.07 -16.20
CA LEU A 35 1.83 11.15 -17.13
C LEU A 35 1.24 11.93 -18.32
N ASP A 36 0.67 13.10 -18.07
CA ASP A 36 0.12 13.99 -19.10
C ASP A 36 1.20 14.44 -20.09
N SER A 37 2.41 14.74 -19.59
CA SER A 37 3.55 15.10 -20.42
C SER A 37 4.03 13.97 -21.34
N GLU A 38 3.81 12.71 -20.95
CA GLU A 38 4.14 11.54 -21.79
C GLU A 38 3.05 11.29 -22.83
N ASN A 39 1.79 11.31 -22.38
CA ASN A 39 0.64 11.09 -23.24
C ASN A 39 -0.65 11.59 -22.58
N SER A 40 -1.15 12.73 -23.05
CA SER A 40 -2.39 13.36 -22.58
C SER A 40 -3.64 12.47 -22.65
N ARG A 41 -3.64 11.42 -23.50
CA ARG A 41 -4.77 10.47 -23.59
C ARG A 41 -4.90 9.60 -22.34
N ILE A 42 -3.84 9.48 -21.53
CA ILE A 42 -3.85 8.68 -20.30
C ILE A 42 -4.86 9.25 -19.31
N ARG A 43 -4.86 10.57 -19.10
CA ARG A 43 -5.79 11.21 -18.15
C ARG A 43 -7.23 11.04 -18.55
N THR A 44 -7.58 11.29 -19.82
CA THR A 44 -8.93 11.03 -20.32
C THR A 44 -9.36 9.58 -20.14
N TRP A 45 -8.42 8.63 -20.24
CA TRP A 45 -8.71 7.22 -19.98
C TRP A 45 -8.89 6.94 -18.48
N LEU A 46 -8.03 7.48 -17.62
CA LEU A 46 -8.12 7.33 -16.15
C LEU A 46 -9.39 7.98 -15.58
N ASP A 47 -9.80 9.12 -16.13
CA ASP A 47 -11.02 9.83 -15.72
C ASP A 47 -12.28 8.99 -16.00
N LYS A 48 -12.30 8.25 -17.11
CA LYS A 48 -13.40 7.31 -17.43
C LYS A 48 -13.51 6.15 -16.44
N ILE A 49 -12.39 5.73 -15.85
CA ILE A 49 -12.38 4.68 -14.82
C ILE A 49 -12.79 5.27 -13.46
N GLY A 50 -12.47 6.53 -13.22
CA GLY A 50 -12.74 7.25 -11.97
C GLY A 50 -11.63 7.04 -10.94
N ALA A 51 -11.07 8.14 -10.41
CA ALA A 51 -9.93 8.08 -9.49
C ALA A 51 -10.20 7.32 -8.18
N ASN A 52 -11.46 7.26 -7.72
CA ASN A 52 -11.90 6.46 -6.58
C ASN A 52 -11.74 4.94 -6.77
N THR A 53 -11.42 4.48 -7.98
CA THR A 53 -11.23 3.06 -8.27
C THR A 53 -9.76 2.63 -8.23
N TRP A 54 -8.81 3.56 -8.43
CA TRP A 54 -7.41 3.22 -8.60
C TRP A 54 -6.45 4.08 -7.77
N SER A 55 -6.82 5.31 -7.39
CA SER A 55 -5.99 6.20 -6.59
C SER A 55 -6.18 5.97 -5.11
N LYS A 56 -5.09 5.79 -4.36
CA LYS A 56 -5.11 5.55 -2.92
C LYS A 56 -5.62 6.78 -2.14
N VAL A 57 -5.11 7.97 -2.45
CA VAL A 57 -5.50 9.21 -1.74
C VAL A 57 -6.96 9.57 -1.98
N ILE A 58 -7.50 9.34 -3.19
CA ILE A 58 -8.90 9.64 -3.54
C ILE A 58 -9.87 8.57 -3.03
N SER A 59 -9.49 7.28 -3.11
CA SER A 59 -10.32 6.18 -2.58
C SER A 59 -10.42 6.20 -1.05
N GLY A 60 -9.45 6.86 -0.40
CA GLY A 60 -9.34 6.98 1.04
C GLY A 60 -8.88 5.68 1.72
N PRO A 61 -8.98 5.62 3.07
CA PRO A 61 -8.46 4.54 3.91
C PRO A 61 -9.12 3.16 3.70
N LYS A 62 -10.13 3.07 2.83
CA LYS A 62 -10.98 1.87 2.67
C LYS A 62 -10.26 0.64 2.15
N ARG A 63 -9.01 0.76 1.67
CA ARG A 63 -8.31 -0.30 0.93
C ARG A 63 -7.07 -0.86 1.62
N TYR A 64 -6.74 -0.45 2.84
CA TYR A 64 -5.63 -1.02 3.65
C TYR A 64 -4.32 -1.30 2.88
N ASN A 65 -3.97 -0.48 1.90
CA ASN A 65 -2.83 -0.68 0.99
C ASN A 65 -2.86 -1.99 0.16
N ILE A 66 -4.00 -2.71 0.13
CA ILE A 66 -4.25 -3.89 -0.71
C ILE A 66 -4.85 -3.39 -2.02
N MET A 67 -3.98 -2.95 -2.92
CA MET A 67 -4.32 -2.46 -4.26
C MET A 67 -3.82 -3.40 -5.36
N THR A 68 -3.35 -4.59 -5.00
CA THR A 68 -2.82 -5.59 -5.94
C THR A 68 -3.78 -6.75 -6.12
N SER A 69 -3.81 -7.31 -7.32
CA SER A 69 -4.49 -8.57 -7.66
C SER A 69 -3.78 -9.80 -7.10
N ASN A 70 -2.68 -9.64 -6.36
CA ASN A 70 -1.82 -10.75 -5.89
C ASN A 70 -2.61 -11.85 -5.15
N CYS A 71 -3.60 -11.49 -4.33
CA CYS A 71 -4.43 -12.49 -3.64
C CYS A 71 -5.21 -13.35 -4.65
N VAL A 72 -5.81 -12.71 -5.65
CA VAL A 72 -6.58 -13.38 -6.71
C VAL A 72 -5.66 -14.18 -7.63
N GLU A 73 -4.51 -13.62 -8.03
CA GLU A 73 -3.51 -14.28 -8.88
C GLU A 73 -2.91 -15.50 -8.19
N SER A 74 -2.53 -15.38 -6.90
CA SER A 74 -2.03 -16.49 -6.11
C SER A 74 -3.07 -17.60 -5.99
N MET A 75 -4.33 -17.24 -5.75
CA MET A 75 -5.42 -18.22 -5.67
C MET A 75 -5.68 -18.90 -7.00
N ASN A 76 -5.68 -18.12 -8.09
CA ASN A 76 -5.82 -18.64 -9.44
C ASN A 76 -4.70 -19.63 -9.77
N LYS A 77 -3.46 -19.33 -9.37
CA LYS A 77 -2.30 -20.20 -9.58
C LYS A 77 -2.43 -21.51 -8.81
N VAL A 78 -2.90 -21.47 -7.57
CA VAL A 78 -3.14 -22.68 -6.75
C VAL A 78 -4.27 -23.53 -7.35
N ASN A 79 -5.29 -22.89 -7.91
CA ASN A 79 -6.48 -23.57 -8.41
C ASN A 79 -6.40 -24.04 -9.87
N VAL A 80 -5.30 -23.81 -10.59
CA VAL A 80 -5.20 -24.16 -12.03
C VAL A 80 -5.60 -25.61 -12.28
N CYS A 81 -5.00 -26.55 -11.55
CA CYS A 81 -5.28 -27.98 -11.71
C CYS A 81 -6.65 -28.40 -11.15
N ALA A 82 -7.18 -27.66 -10.17
CA ALA A 82 -8.46 -27.98 -9.54
C ALA A 82 -9.66 -27.60 -10.41
N ARG A 83 -9.47 -26.79 -11.48
CA ARG A 83 -10.54 -26.38 -12.40
C ARG A 83 -11.13 -27.53 -13.21
N GLU A 84 -10.40 -28.61 -13.37
CA GLU A 84 -10.84 -29.81 -14.10
C GLU A 84 -11.48 -30.86 -13.19
N TYR A 85 -11.56 -30.58 -11.88
CA TYR A 85 -12.13 -31.51 -10.92
C TYR A 85 -13.66 -31.53 -10.98
N SER A 86 -14.25 -32.69 -10.68
CA SER A 86 -15.66 -32.76 -10.36
C SER A 86 -15.97 -31.92 -9.11
N VAL A 87 -17.22 -31.49 -8.95
CA VAL A 87 -17.63 -30.61 -7.83
C VAL A 87 -17.18 -31.18 -6.47
N SER A 88 -17.36 -32.49 -6.24
CA SER A 88 -16.92 -33.14 -4.99
C SER A 88 -15.41 -33.01 -4.78
N LYS A 89 -14.61 -33.34 -5.80
CA LYS A 89 -13.14 -33.27 -5.71
C LYS A 89 -12.62 -31.84 -5.53
N LEU A 90 -13.30 -30.86 -6.12
CA LEU A 90 -12.96 -29.45 -5.94
C LEU A 90 -13.21 -29.00 -4.50
N VAL A 91 -14.33 -29.41 -3.90
CA VAL A 91 -14.64 -29.11 -2.49
C VAL A 91 -13.60 -29.72 -1.55
N ASP A 92 -13.22 -30.98 -1.78
CA ASP A 92 -12.20 -31.66 -0.98
C ASP A 92 -10.83 -30.96 -1.11
N PHE A 93 -10.43 -30.61 -2.33
CA PHE A 93 -9.18 -29.87 -2.59
C PHE A 93 -9.13 -28.52 -1.85
N LEU A 94 -10.21 -27.74 -1.92
CA LEU A 94 -10.29 -26.45 -1.25
C LEU A 94 -10.27 -26.63 0.28
N ARG A 95 -10.97 -27.64 0.81
CA ARG A 95 -10.98 -27.97 2.24
C ARG A 95 -9.57 -28.29 2.74
N GLU A 96 -8.83 -29.16 2.03
CA GLU A 96 -7.46 -29.52 2.37
C GLU A 96 -6.52 -28.31 2.34
N ARG A 97 -6.61 -27.44 1.32
CA ARG A 97 -5.76 -26.24 1.26
C ARG A 97 -6.07 -25.27 2.38
N MET A 98 -7.34 -25.02 2.67
CA MET A 98 -7.72 -24.15 3.77
C MET A 98 -7.21 -24.69 5.11
N GLN A 99 -7.33 -26.01 5.35
CA GLN A 99 -6.77 -26.63 6.56
C GLN A 99 -5.26 -26.45 6.65
N GLN A 100 -4.52 -26.76 5.58
CA GLN A 100 -3.07 -26.57 5.57
C GLN A 100 -2.70 -25.11 5.88
N TRP A 101 -3.32 -24.14 5.21
CA TRP A 101 -3.03 -22.72 5.43
C TRP A 101 -3.40 -22.23 6.82
N PHE A 102 -4.48 -22.75 7.42
CA PHE A 102 -4.85 -22.41 8.79
C PHE A 102 -3.86 -23.00 9.80
N THR A 103 -3.43 -24.25 9.62
CA THR A 103 -2.40 -24.86 10.45
C THR A 103 -1.08 -24.10 10.35
N GLU A 104 -0.61 -23.80 9.12
CA GLU A 104 0.60 -23.01 8.93
C GLU A 104 0.49 -21.59 9.53
N ARG A 105 -0.69 -20.97 9.46
CA ARG A 105 -0.93 -19.65 10.05
C ARG A 105 -0.94 -19.72 11.58
N LYS A 106 -1.52 -20.77 12.15
CA LYS A 106 -1.51 -21.04 13.60
C LYS A 106 -0.07 -21.23 14.08
N ASP A 107 0.71 -22.11 13.45
CA ASP A 107 2.12 -22.35 13.81
C ASP A 107 2.96 -21.06 13.73
N LYS A 108 2.70 -20.21 12.73
CA LYS A 108 3.37 -18.90 12.61
C LYS A 108 2.95 -17.96 13.73
N ALA A 109 1.67 -17.94 14.10
CA ALA A 109 1.15 -17.10 15.18
C ALA A 109 1.71 -17.53 16.54
N GLU A 110 1.76 -18.83 16.83
CA GLU A 110 2.34 -19.38 18.07
C GLU A 110 3.84 -19.05 18.20
N LYS A 111 4.56 -18.98 17.07
CA LYS A 111 5.97 -18.54 17.03
C LYS A 111 6.16 -17.02 17.06
N THR A 112 5.07 -16.24 17.02
CA THR A 112 5.14 -14.78 17.05
C THR A 112 5.09 -14.32 18.50
N SER A 113 6.17 -13.69 18.96
CA SER A 113 6.30 -13.23 20.35
C SER A 113 5.77 -11.81 20.58
N THR A 114 5.46 -11.06 19.52
CA THR A 114 4.99 -9.68 19.59
C THR A 114 3.54 -9.55 19.16
N ILE A 115 2.92 -8.40 19.46
CA ILE A 115 1.55 -8.10 19.02
C ILE A 115 1.45 -7.93 17.49
N LEU A 116 2.57 -7.73 16.80
CA LEU A 116 2.61 -7.51 15.36
C LEU A 116 2.96 -8.79 14.62
N THR A 117 2.42 -8.96 13.42
CA THR A 117 2.93 -10.01 12.53
C THR A 117 4.42 -9.76 12.23
N ARG A 118 5.20 -10.82 12.05
CA ARG A 118 6.64 -10.73 11.71
C ARG A 118 6.95 -9.76 10.55
N LYS A 119 6.04 -9.61 9.58
CA LYS A 119 6.20 -8.66 8.46
C LYS A 119 6.03 -7.21 8.94
N CYS A 120 5.00 -6.93 9.73
CA CYS A 120 4.75 -5.60 10.30
C CYS A 120 5.84 -5.21 11.30
N GLU A 121 6.30 -6.15 12.12
CA GLU A 121 7.40 -5.92 13.06
C GLU A 121 8.70 -5.57 12.34
N LYS A 122 9.09 -6.35 11.32
CA LYS A 122 10.24 -6.01 10.46
C LYS A 122 10.11 -4.62 9.83
N ARG A 123 8.90 -4.25 9.39
CA ARG A 123 8.64 -2.90 8.87
C ARG A 123 8.82 -1.85 9.97
N LEU A 124 8.30 -2.08 11.17
CA LEU A 124 8.44 -1.15 12.30
C LEU A 124 9.90 -0.93 12.68
N VAL A 125 10.70 -2.00 12.78
CA VAL A 125 12.14 -1.91 13.08
C VAL A 125 12.87 -1.10 12.02
N ALA A 126 12.54 -1.29 10.74
CA ALA A 126 13.13 -0.50 9.66
C ALA A 126 12.75 0.99 9.77
N LEU A 127 11.49 1.30 10.08
CA LEU A 127 11.05 2.68 10.31
C LEU A 127 11.74 3.29 11.53
N GLN A 128 11.92 2.54 12.61
CA GLN A 128 12.62 3.01 13.80
C GLN A 128 14.08 3.37 13.50
N ALA A 129 14.77 2.51 12.76
CA ALA A 129 16.14 2.78 12.33
C ALA A 129 16.23 4.08 11.51
N GLU A 130 15.29 4.31 10.59
CA GLU A 130 15.24 5.53 9.79
C GLU A 130 14.88 6.78 10.61
N ALA A 131 13.93 6.64 11.53
CA ALA A 131 13.42 7.71 12.40
C ALA A 131 14.52 8.30 13.31
N THR A 132 15.52 7.51 13.72
CA THR A 132 16.65 8.00 14.54
C THR A 132 17.43 9.15 13.90
N ARG A 133 17.31 9.35 12.58
CA ARG A 133 18.02 10.39 11.83
C ARG A 133 17.22 11.69 11.70
N MET A 134 16.00 11.74 12.23
CA MET A 134 15.08 12.87 12.12
C MET A 134 15.21 13.81 13.32
N LYS A 135 14.84 15.08 13.12
CA LYS A 135 14.79 16.07 14.21
C LYS A 135 13.35 16.32 14.59
N VAL A 136 13.03 16.12 15.88
CA VAL A 136 11.68 16.32 16.41
C VAL A 136 11.65 17.58 17.26
N LYS A 137 10.69 18.47 16.99
CA LYS A 137 10.39 19.64 17.80
C LYS A 137 8.96 19.53 18.33
N PRO A 138 8.76 19.50 19.66
CA PRO A 138 7.41 19.50 20.22
C PRO A 138 6.73 20.86 20.01
N SER A 139 5.48 20.83 19.54
CA SER A 139 4.59 22.00 19.49
C SER A 139 3.65 22.00 20.70
N CYS A 140 3.02 20.85 20.99
CA CYS A 140 2.21 20.64 22.18
C CYS A 140 2.25 19.16 22.63
N ALA A 141 1.42 18.76 23.60
CA ALA A 141 1.40 17.40 24.15
C ALA A 141 1.22 16.27 23.13
N TYR A 142 0.58 16.55 21.99
CA TYR A 142 0.26 15.55 20.97
C TYR A 142 0.76 15.90 19.57
N GLU A 143 1.31 17.11 19.37
CA GLU A 143 1.70 17.61 18.05
C GLU A 143 3.19 17.96 17.99
N PHE A 144 3.83 17.51 16.93
CA PHE A 144 5.28 17.59 16.73
C PHE A 144 5.59 18.00 15.30
N GLU A 145 6.57 18.89 15.14
CA GLU A 145 7.24 19.13 13.87
C GLU A 145 8.41 18.14 13.75
N VAL A 146 8.39 17.32 12.71
CA VAL A 146 9.43 16.34 12.42
C VAL A 146 10.13 16.74 11.12
N VAL A 147 11.42 17.01 11.19
CA VAL A 147 12.26 17.32 10.03
C VAL A 147 13.00 16.06 9.61
N ASP A 148 12.71 15.59 8.39
CA ASP A 148 13.32 14.38 7.85
C ASP A 148 14.77 14.60 7.39
N SER A 149 15.41 13.53 6.92
CA SER A 149 16.78 13.57 6.39
C SER A 149 16.94 14.42 5.11
N ARG A 150 15.84 14.79 4.46
CA ARG A 150 15.81 15.67 3.28
C ARG A 150 15.52 17.12 3.64
N CYS A 151 15.56 17.48 4.92
CA CYS A 151 15.22 18.79 5.44
C CYS A 151 13.76 19.21 5.13
N THR A 152 12.87 18.25 4.89
CA THR A 152 11.44 18.50 4.72
C THR A 152 10.75 18.38 6.08
N SER A 153 9.88 19.34 6.39
CA SER A 153 9.18 19.39 7.67
C SER A 153 7.79 18.77 7.53
N PHE A 154 7.44 17.92 8.49
CA PHE A 154 6.15 17.26 8.60
C PHE A 154 5.52 17.55 9.95
N VAL A 155 4.21 17.70 9.98
CA VAL A 155 3.46 17.84 11.24
C VAL A 155 2.83 16.50 11.57
N VAL A 156 3.13 16.00 12.77
CA VAL A 156 2.62 14.73 13.30
C VAL A 156 1.74 15.04 14.48
N ASN A 157 0.52 14.48 14.49
CA ASN A 157 -0.37 14.51 15.63
C ASN A 157 -0.69 13.08 16.08
N LEU A 158 -0.24 12.72 17.28
CA LEU A 158 -0.39 11.37 17.82
C LEU A 158 -1.80 11.08 18.35
N ASN A 159 -2.54 12.11 18.76
CA ASN A 159 -3.91 11.98 19.25
C ASN A 159 -4.89 11.67 18.11
N SER A 160 -4.82 12.43 17.01
CA SER A 160 -5.62 12.18 15.80
C SER A 160 -5.01 11.13 14.86
N ARG A 161 -3.84 10.58 15.20
CA ARG A 161 -3.09 9.60 14.39
C ARG A 161 -2.86 10.09 12.95
N SER A 162 -2.42 11.33 12.80
CA SER A 162 -2.23 11.98 11.51
C SER A 162 -0.81 12.48 11.31
N CYS A 163 -0.34 12.45 10.06
CA CYS A 163 0.91 13.07 9.63
C CYS A 163 0.68 13.79 8.30
N THR A 164 1.34 14.93 8.07
CA THR A 164 1.24 15.64 6.78
C THR A 164 1.83 14.86 5.61
N CYS A 165 2.59 13.80 5.86
CA CYS A 165 3.00 12.86 4.81
C CYS A 165 1.86 11.95 4.30
N GLY A 166 0.69 11.96 4.94
CA GLY A 166 -0.51 11.20 4.56
C GLY A 166 -0.46 9.69 4.87
N HIS A 167 0.73 9.10 4.98
CA HIS A 167 0.88 7.66 5.19
C HIS A 167 0.29 7.16 6.51
N PHE A 168 0.35 7.95 7.59
CA PHE A 168 -0.17 7.51 8.90
C PHE A 168 -1.69 7.25 8.84
N GLN A 169 -2.41 8.09 8.10
CA GLN A 169 -3.86 8.01 7.92
C GLN A 169 -4.25 6.94 6.89
N LEU A 170 -3.48 6.80 5.82
CA LEU A 170 -3.84 5.92 4.69
C LEU A 170 -3.43 4.47 4.90
N ASP A 171 -2.30 4.21 5.56
CA ASP A 171 -1.79 2.85 5.74
C ASP A 171 -2.40 2.14 6.94
N HIS A 172 -3.08 2.87 7.84
CA HIS A 172 -3.48 2.38 9.18
C HIS A 172 -2.30 1.74 9.93
N PHE A 173 -1.10 2.26 9.67
CA PHE A 173 0.15 1.84 10.26
C PHE A 173 0.99 3.09 10.47
N VAL A 174 1.87 3.08 11.48
CA VAL A 174 2.73 4.22 11.76
C VAL A 174 3.60 4.54 10.54
N CYS A 175 3.69 5.83 10.21
CA CYS A 175 4.68 6.33 9.25
C CYS A 175 6.00 6.61 9.98
N VAL A 176 7.09 6.76 9.23
CA VAL A 176 8.42 7.01 9.82
C VAL A 176 8.44 8.26 10.71
N HIS A 177 7.72 9.33 10.33
CA HIS A 177 7.65 10.56 11.13
C HIS A 177 6.89 10.37 12.44
N ALA A 178 5.92 9.45 12.49
CA ALA A 178 5.19 9.14 13.72
C ALA A 178 5.97 8.20 14.66
N VAL A 179 7.03 7.56 14.15
CA VAL A 179 7.94 6.74 14.94
C VAL A 179 9.08 7.58 15.53
N ALA A 180 9.47 8.67 14.87
CA ALA A 180 10.47 9.63 15.34
C ALA A 180 10.01 10.36 16.61
#